data_AF-A0A352VIB7-F1
#
_entry.id   AF-A0A352VIB7-F1
#
_cell.length_a   1.000
_cell.length_b   1.000
_cell.length_c   1.000
_cell.angle_alpha   90.00
_cell.angle_beta   90.00
_cell.angle_gamma   90.00
#
_symmetry.space_group_name_H-M   'P 1'
#
loop_
_entity.id
_entity.type
_entity.pdbx_description
1 polymer ?
#
loop_
_entity_poly.entity_id
_entity_poly.type
_entity_poly.pdbx_seq_one_letter_code
_entity_poly.pdbx_strand_id
1 'polypeptide(L)'
;VDLAEDAWENPVSELPPDVRARVGLHPVRSEERIRQIPHLEVLAPLVHHHHEWWDGIGYPDGLDGSAIPLGAQILRLSDTVAALR
;
A
#
# COMPACT_ATOMS: atom_id res chain seq x y z
N VAL A 1 3.90 -13.78 14.33
CA VAL A 1 3.48 -14.17 12.97
C VAL A 1 4.01 -13.09 12.07
N ASP A 2 5.09 -13.39 11.37
CA ASP A 2 5.73 -12.42 10.49
C ASP A 2 4.75 -12.09 9.37
N LEU A 3 4.25 -10.86 9.37
CA LEU A 3 3.26 -10.38 8.40
C LEU A 3 3.77 -10.44 6.96
N ALA A 4 5.08 -10.52 6.80
CA ALA A 4 5.73 -10.68 5.51
C ALA A 4 5.38 -12.06 4.91
N GLU A 5 5.67 -13.17 5.59
CA GLU A 5 5.65 -14.51 4.98
C GLU A 5 4.29 -14.86 4.34
N ASP A 6 3.18 -14.65 5.06
CA ASP A 6 1.85 -15.00 4.54
C ASP A 6 1.44 -14.15 3.32
N ALA A 7 1.83 -12.87 3.28
CA ALA A 7 1.44 -11.92 2.23
C ALA A 7 2.32 -11.98 0.96
N TRP A 8 3.55 -12.48 1.08
CA TRP A 8 4.44 -12.69 -0.07
C TRP A 8 4.15 -13.98 -0.83
N GLU A 9 3.60 -14.99 -0.14
CA GLU A 9 3.36 -16.31 -0.72
C GLU A 9 1.97 -16.46 -1.35
N ASN A 10 0.99 -15.62 -0.96
CA ASN A 10 -0.40 -15.76 -1.41
C ASN A 10 -1.03 -14.40 -1.78
N PRO A 11 -1.92 -14.35 -2.77
CA PRO A 11 -2.66 -13.14 -3.09
C PRO A 11 -3.55 -12.72 -1.92
N VAL A 12 -3.68 -11.40 -1.70
CA VAL A 12 -4.43 -10.81 -0.56
C VAL A 12 -5.87 -11.32 -0.47
N SER A 13 -6.49 -11.69 -1.59
CA SER A 13 -7.83 -12.26 -1.66
C SER A 13 -7.96 -13.64 -0.99
N GLU A 14 -6.87 -14.38 -0.87
CA GLU A 14 -6.84 -15.75 -0.30
C GLU A 14 -6.48 -15.76 1.19
N LEU A 15 -6.05 -14.62 1.73
CA LEU A 15 -5.66 -14.51 3.15
C LEU A 15 -6.88 -14.59 4.09
N PRO A 16 -6.72 -15.19 5.30
CA PRO A 16 -7.73 -15.14 6.35
C PRO A 16 -8.17 -13.70 6.66
N PRO A 17 -9.44 -13.45 7.01
CA PRO A 17 -9.96 -12.09 7.19
C PRO A 17 -9.18 -11.21 8.15
N ASP A 18 -8.70 -11.76 9.26
CA ASP A 18 -7.89 -11.08 10.26
C ASP A 18 -6.49 -10.73 9.74
N VAL A 19 -5.87 -11.64 8.98
CA VAL A 19 -4.58 -11.42 8.33
C VAL A 19 -4.71 -10.35 7.26
N ARG A 20 -5.73 -10.44 6.39
CA ARG A 20 -6.03 -9.45 5.36
C ARG A 20 -6.26 -8.06 5.96
N ALA A 21 -7.04 -7.95 7.03
CA ALA A 21 -7.25 -6.69 7.73
C ALA A 21 -5.93 -6.11 8.27
N ARG A 22 -5.05 -6.96 8.79
CA ARG A 22 -3.76 -6.55 9.33
C ARG A 22 -2.75 -6.16 8.24
N VAL A 23 -2.76 -6.82 7.09
CA VAL A 23 -2.00 -6.46 5.88
C VAL A 23 -2.49 -5.13 5.34
N GLY A 24 -3.80 -4.87 5.31
CA GLY A 24 -4.36 -3.58 4.86
C GLY A 24 -3.87 -2.35 5.66
N LEU A 25 -3.31 -2.55 6.86
CA LEU A 25 -2.72 -1.47 7.66
C LEU A 25 -1.27 -1.12 7.29
N HIS A 26 -0.63 -1.88 6.39
CA HIS A 26 0.77 -1.65 6.07
C HIS A 26 1.06 -0.28 5.42
N PRO A 27 0.19 0.37 4.63
CA PRO A 27 0.52 1.68 4.07
C PRO A 27 0.70 2.72 5.18
N VAL A 28 -0.22 2.73 6.15
CA VAL A 28 -0.18 3.61 7.34
C VAL A 28 1.07 3.34 8.18
N ARG A 29 1.33 2.07 8.51
CA ARG A 29 2.50 1.69 9.32
C ARG A 29 3.82 1.96 8.59
N SER A 30 3.85 1.83 7.27
CA SER A 30 5.01 2.13 6.46
C SER A 30 5.26 3.64 6.39
N GLU A 31 4.21 4.46 6.32
CA GLU A 31 4.32 5.92 6.46
C GLU A 31 4.99 6.30 7.79
N GLU A 32 4.49 5.75 8.90
CA GLU A 32 5.03 5.99 10.25
C GLU A 32 6.51 5.63 10.35
N ARG A 33 6.94 4.53 9.73
CA ARG A 33 8.34 4.09 9.70
C ARG A 33 9.21 4.98 8.81
N ILE A 34 8.73 5.29 7.60
CA ILE A 34 9.50 6.10 6.64
C ILE A 34 9.75 7.50 7.19
N ARG A 35 8.78 8.10 7.89
CA ARG A 35 8.96 9.40 8.55
C ARG A 35 10.05 9.41 9.63
N GLN A 36 10.48 8.26 10.12
CA GLN A 36 11.54 8.14 11.12
C GLN A 36 12.93 7.99 10.48
N ILE A 37 13.00 7.77 9.16
CA ILE A 37 14.27 7.60 8.44
C ILE A 37 14.69 8.96 7.87
N PRO A 38 15.86 9.50 8.27
CA PRO A 38 16.33 10.78 7.78
C PRO A 38 16.33 10.85 6.25
N HIS A 39 15.79 11.95 5.73
CA HIS A 39 15.72 12.27 4.29
C HIS A 39 14.68 11.49 3.49
N LEU A 40 13.93 10.55 4.10
CA LEU A 40 12.88 9.80 3.41
C LEU A 40 11.47 10.29 3.73
N GLU A 41 11.32 11.31 4.57
CA GLU A 41 10.03 11.82 5.03
C GLU A 41 9.15 12.30 3.86
N VAL A 42 9.78 12.81 2.80
CA VAL A 42 9.12 13.24 1.55
C VAL A 42 8.44 12.09 0.79
N LEU A 43 8.88 10.85 1.01
CA LEU A 43 8.31 9.65 0.38
C LEU A 43 7.10 9.11 1.15
N ALA A 44 6.90 9.55 2.39
CA ALA A 44 5.86 9.02 3.26
C ALA A 44 4.45 9.08 2.62
N PRO A 45 4.03 10.19 1.97
CA PRO A 45 2.74 10.22 1.28
C PRO A 45 2.63 9.23 0.12
N LEU A 46 3.73 8.95 -0.57
CA LEU A 46 3.72 8.01 -1.70
C LEU A 46 3.46 6.58 -1.21
N VAL A 47 4.11 6.20 -0.12
CA VAL A 47 3.95 4.87 0.49
C VAL A 47 2.64 4.77 1.28
N HIS A 48 2.10 5.87 1.80
CA HIS A 48 0.79 5.86 2.43
C HIS A 48 -0.34 5.59 1.42
N HIS A 49 -0.25 6.19 0.23
CA HIS A 49 -1.34 6.14 -0.77
C HIS A 49 -1.13 5.13 -1.92
N HIS A 50 -0.10 4.29 -1.92
CA HIS A 50 0.17 3.38 -3.04
C HIS A 50 -0.89 2.28 -3.27
N HIS A 51 -1.81 2.08 -2.33
CA HIS A 51 -2.99 1.22 -2.49
C HIS A 51 -4.28 1.98 -2.79
N GLU A 52 -4.22 3.28 -3.06
CA GLU A 52 -5.34 4.03 -3.60
C GLU A 52 -5.57 3.67 -5.07
N TRP A 53 -6.83 3.61 -5.47
CA TRP A 53 -7.23 3.22 -6.82
C TRP A 53 -7.88 4.42 -7.49
N TRP A 54 -7.68 4.55 -8.80
CA TRP A 54 -8.16 5.72 -9.54
C TRP A 54 -9.69 5.93 -9.44
N ASP A 55 -10.45 4.86 -9.21
CA ASP A 55 -11.91 4.84 -9.05
C ASP A 55 -12.38 5.01 -7.58
N GLY A 56 -11.46 5.24 -6.63
CA GLY A 56 -11.78 5.55 -5.23
C GLY A 56 -12.14 4.35 -4.34
N ILE A 57 -12.06 3.12 -4.85
CA ILE A 57 -12.32 1.91 -4.02
C ILE A 57 -11.07 1.41 -3.29
N GLY A 58 -9.95 2.13 -3.43
CA GLY A 58 -8.69 1.86 -2.77
C GLY A 58 -8.70 2.23 -1.28
N TYR A 59 -7.53 2.14 -0.66
CA TYR A 59 -7.30 2.40 0.76
C TYR A 59 -5.92 3.04 0.95
N PRO A 60 -5.66 3.74 2.07
CA PRO A 60 -6.47 3.83 3.30
C PRO A 60 -7.55 4.93 3.32
N ASP A 61 -7.43 5.96 2.49
CA ASP A 61 -8.24 7.18 2.59
C ASP A 61 -9.36 7.26 1.54
N GLY A 62 -9.35 6.36 0.54
CA GLY A 62 -10.37 6.30 -0.51
C GLY A 62 -10.27 7.48 -1.48
N LEU A 63 -9.04 7.88 -1.79
CA LEU A 63 -8.77 8.96 -2.73
C LEU A 63 -9.07 8.49 -4.16
N ASP A 64 -9.60 9.39 -4.98
CA ASP A 64 -9.88 9.14 -6.39
C ASP A 64 -9.07 10.05 -7.32
N GLY A 65 -8.88 9.58 -8.56
CA GLY A 65 -8.30 10.35 -9.64
C GLY A 65 -7.04 11.15 -9.27
N SER A 66 -7.09 12.46 -9.51
CA SER A 66 -5.98 13.37 -9.24
C SER A 66 -5.77 13.71 -7.78
N ALA A 67 -6.64 13.27 -6.86
CA ALA A 67 -6.39 13.42 -5.43
C ALA A 67 -5.26 12.49 -4.96
N ILE A 68 -5.04 11.37 -5.67
CA ILE A 68 -3.95 10.43 -5.39
C ILE A 68 -2.61 11.07 -5.82
N PRO A 69 -1.58 11.11 -4.96
CA PRO A 69 -0.26 11.62 -5.36
C PRO A 69 0.31 10.88 -6.58
N LEU A 70 0.89 11.60 -7.54
CA LEU A 70 1.41 11.00 -8.78
C LEU A 70 2.38 9.83 -8.52
N GLY A 71 3.28 9.97 -7.55
CA GLY A 71 4.21 8.89 -7.20
C GLY A 71 3.49 7.65 -6.66
N ALA A 72 2.39 7.81 -5.91
CA ALA A 72 1.59 6.69 -5.42
C ALA A 72 0.87 5.98 -6.57
N GLN A 73 0.39 6.70 -7.58
CA GLN A 73 -0.19 6.11 -8.79
C GLN A 73 0.84 5.27 -9.56
N ILE A 74 2.08 5.75 -9.68
CA ILE A 74 3.17 5.02 -10.33
C ILE A 74 3.51 3.74 -9.56
N LEU A 75 3.59 3.82 -8.22
CA LEU A 75 3.81 2.65 -7.36
C LEU A 75 2.69 1.64 -7.54
N ARG A 76 1.42 2.09 -7.53
CA ARG A 76 0.25 1.23 -7.71
C ARG A 76 0.29 0.44 -9.03
N LEU A 77 0.63 1.13 -10.12
CA LEU A 77 0.80 0.51 -11.43
C LEU A 77 1.92 -0.54 -11.40
N SER A 78 3.05 -0.18 -10.79
CA SER A 78 4.22 -1.06 -10.69
C SER A 78 3.90 -2.34 -9.90
N ASP A 79 3.24 -2.21 -8.74
CA ASP A 79 2.82 -3.33 -7.90
C ASP A 79 1.83 -4.24 -8.64
N THR A 80 0.86 -3.64 -9.34
CA THR A 80 -0.14 -4.40 -10.11
C THR A 80 0.52 -5.21 -11.22
N VAL A 81 1.47 -4.62 -11.95
CA VAL A 81 2.22 -5.33 -13.00
C VAL A 81 3.11 -6.42 -12.40
N ALA A 82 3.73 -6.18 -11.25
CA ALA A 82 4.55 -7.17 -10.56
C ALA A 82 3.73 -8.40 -10.12
N ALA A 83 2.51 -8.18 -9.64
CA ALA A 83 1.61 -9.25 -9.17
C ALA A 83 0.98 -10.09 -10.30
N LEU A 84 1.01 -9.62 -11.56
CA LEU A 84 0.47 -10.33 -12.72
C LEU A 84 1.49 -11.25 -13.42
N ARG A 85 2.74 -11.27 -12.94
CA ARG A 85 3.83 -12.09 -13.48
C ARG A 85 3.95 -13.42 -12.74
#